data_AF-A0AA37SLF4-F1
#
_entry.id   AF-A0AA37SLF4-F1
#
_cell.length_a   1.000
_cell.length_b   1.000
_cell.length_c   1.000
_cell.angle_alpha   90.00
_cell.angle_beta   90.00
_cell.angle_gamma   90.00
#
_symmetry.space_group_name_H-M   'P 1'
#
loop_
_entity.id
_entity.type
_entity.pdbx_description
1 polymer ?
#
loop_
_entity_poly.entity_id
_entity_poly.type
_entity_poly.pdbx_seq_one_letter_code
_entity_poly.pdbx_strand_id
1 'polypeptide(L)'
;MTEKLQHKHCTPEQLYLKMLEIGSECISCGTNLTKIKAELLTCNLITDDEDDTTLKIIFQNSFTHDETNTYYGNYCKAPEPEFECNPQNQDEYDKLTQAYKDCNHEYECTWFLTPEALMNLLRLKEAEKNRKTSRNTRNISYASLGVAGCILLANLLSMIFPKSVVKDENVKSIQSAILKIDTAINDQSKLIYHLDSIDQVKDSIQTLNVIGKTNLEEIHKSIKSINWKILQIKREIENE
;
A
#
# COMPACT_ATOMS: atom_id res chain seq x y z
N MET A 1 -10.32 38.55 13.39
CA MET A 1 -10.65 37.58 12.33
C MET A 1 -9.75 36.39 12.55
N THR A 2 -10.29 35.30 13.09
CA THR A 2 -9.58 34.03 13.21
C THR A 2 -9.56 33.40 11.83
N GLU A 3 -8.38 33.29 11.23
CA GLU A 3 -8.16 32.51 10.02
C GLU A 3 -8.62 31.07 10.32
N LYS A 4 -9.66 30.61 9.64
CA LYS A 4 -10.00 29.18 9.65
C LYS A 4 -8.82 28.47 8.99
N LEU A 5 -8.04 27.73 9.78
CA LEU A 5 -7.10 26.74 9.30
C LEU A 5 -7.79 25.91 8.22
N GLN A 6 -7.41 26.14 6.96
CA GLN A 6 -7.83 25.29 5.87
C GLN A 6 -7.07 23.98 6.03
N HIS A 7 -7.66 23.03 6.76
CA HIS A 7 -7.17 21.67 6.80
C HIS A 7 -7.05 21.19 5.35
N LYS A 8 -5.83 20.83 4.94
CA LYS A 8 -5.57 20.17 3.67
C LYS A 8 -6.08 18.74 3.81
N HIS A 9 -7.39 18.56 3.64
CA HIS A 9 -8.07 17.32 4.00
C HIS A 9 -7.58 16.14 3.14
N CYS A 10 -6.68 15.32 3.68
CA CYS A 10 -6.64 13.92 3.29
C CYS A 10 -7.94 13.25 3.77
N THR A 11 -8.45 12.29 3.01
CA THR A 11 -9.60 11.51 3.52
C THR A 11 -9.13 10.61 4.67
N PRO A 12 -10.00 10.28 5.65
CA PRO A 12 -9.65 9.33 6.70
C PRO A 12 -9.11 8.01 6.15
N GLU A 13 -9.64 7.57 5.00
CA GLU A 13 -9.16 6.38 4.28
C GLU A 13 -7.72 6.53 3.77
N GLN A 14 -7.34 7.70 3.25
CA GLN A 14 -5.98 7.97 2.78
C GLN A 14 -4.99 8.01 3.95
N LEU A 15 -5.39 8.66 5.06
CA LEU A 15 -4.61 8.69 6.29
C LEU A 15 -4.38 7.28 6.82
N TYR A 16 -5.46 6.52 6.96
CA TYR A 16 -5.44 5.14 7.44
C TYR A 16 -4.58 4.25 6.54
N LEU A 17 -4.81 4.28 5.22
CA LEU A 17 -4.02 3.52 4.26
C LEU A 17 -2.53 3.83 4.40
N LYS A 18 -2.16 5.12 4.48
CA LYS A 18 -0.75 5.51 4.56
C LYS A 18 -0.12 5.08 5.88
N MET A 19 -0.83 5.18 7.01
CA MET A 19 -0.37 4.66 8.30
C MET A 19 -0.07 3.16 8.24
N LEU A 20 -0.97 2.38 7.65
CA LEU A 20 -0.76 0.93 7.48
C LEU A 20 0.41 0.63 6.56
N GLU A 21 0.60 1.41 5.48
CA GLU A 21 1.74 1.25 4.58
C GLU A 21 3.07 1.44 5.31
N ILE A 22 3.21 2.52 6.09
CA ILE A 22 4.39 2.82 6.91
C ILE A 22 4.67 1.67 7.89
N GLY A 23 3.62 1.20 8.57
CA GLY A 23 3.72 0.07 9.49
C GLY A 23 4.11 -1.26 8.84
N SER A 24 3.83 -1.40 7.54
CA SER A 24 4.04 -2.65 6.78
C SER A 24 5.39 -2.73 6.07
N GLU A 25 6.20 -1.68 6.10
CA GLU A 25 7.51 -1.64 5.44
C GLU A 25 8.42 -2.80 5.86
N CYS A 26 8.40 -3.12 7.15
CA CYS A 26 9.15 -4.24 7.72
C CYS A 26 8.33 -4.91 8.83
N ILE A 27 7.71 -6.05 8.51
CA ILE A 27 6.88 -6.84 9.45
C ILE A 27 7.67 -7.22 10.72
N SER A 28 8.98 -7.44 10.59
CA SER A 28 9.86 -7.84 11.70
C SER A 28 10.50 -6.67 12.46
N CYS A 29 10.37 -5.44 11.98
CA CYS A 29 11.02 -4.28 12.62
C CYS A 29 10.05 -3.51 13.52
N GLY A 30 8.75 -3.59 13.22
CA GLY A 30 7.73 -2.76 13.85
C GLY A 30 7.92 -1.27 13.54
N THR A 31 7.11 -0.43 14.19
CA THR A 31 7.15 1.02 14.08
C THR A 31 6.66 1.66 15.39
N ASN A 32 6.75 2.97 15.50
CA ASN A 32 6.11 3.73 16.56
C ASN A 32 5.37 4.95 15.98
N LEU A 33 4.57 5.61 16.80
CA LEU A 33 3.77 6.75 16.39
C LEU A 33 4.65 7.94 16.00
N THR A 34 5.85 8.07 16.59
CA THR A 34 6.84 9.08 16.20
C THR A 34 7.25 8.93 14.73
N LYS A 35 7.61 7.72 14.30
CA LYS A 35 7.98 7.43 12.90
C LYS A 35 6.79 7.65 11.97
N ILE A 36 5.61 7.16 12.35
CA ILE A 36 4.39 7.35 11.55
C ILE A 36 4.08 8.84 11.36
N LYS A 37 4.10 9.63 12.44
CA LYS A 37 3.82 11.07 12.38
C LYS A 37 4.82 11.78 11.46
N ALA A 38 6.11 11.49 11.59
CA ALA A 38 7.15 12.06 10.72
C ALA A 38 6.93 11.77 9.23
N GLU A 39 6.53 10.53 8.89
CA GLU A 39 6.26 10.16 7.50
C GLU A 39 4.95 10.76 6.98
N LEU A 40 3.90 10.84 7.80
CA LEU A 40 2.64 11.49 7.42
C LEU A 40 2.82 12.99 7.17
N LEU A 41 3.66 13.67 7.97
CA LEU A 41 4.07 15.06 7.75
C LEU A 41 4.82 15.21 6.43
N THR A 42 5.77 14.31 6.17
CA THR A 42 6.53 14.27 4.90
C THR A 42 5.60 14.09 3.69
N CYS A 43 4.54 13.29 3.85
CA CYS A 43 3.52 13.07 2.83
C CYS A 43 2.50 14.22 2.69
N ASN A 44 2.59 15.28 3.52
CA ASN A 44 1.61 16.37 3.61
C ASN A 44 0.17 15.87 3.88
N LEU A 45 0.02 14.78 4.64
CA LEU A 45 -1.28 14.24 5.02
C LEU A 45 -1.78 14.81 6.35
N ILE A 46 -0.87 15.28 7.19
CA ILE A 46 -1.12 15.98 8.45
C ILE A 46 -0.24 17.22 8.52
N THR A 47 -0.52 18.09 9.49
CA THR A 47 0.29 19.27 9.81
C THR A 47 0.89 19.15 11.22
N ASP A 48 1.95 19.91 11.49
CA ASP A 48 2.71 19.78 12.74
C ASP A 48 1.91 20.27 13.97
N ASP A 49 0.94 21.15 13.73
CA ASP A 49 0.04 21.74 14.72
C ASP A 49 -1.27 20.96 14.92
N GLU A 50 -1.50 19.87 14.19
CA GLU A 50 -2.67 19.02 14.37
C GLU A 50 -2.60 18.17 15.65
N ASP A 51 -3.75 18.00 16.30
CA ASP A 51 -3.89 17.15 17.49
C ASP A 51 -3.74 15.66 17.12
N ASP A 52 -2.91 14.96 17.90
CA ASP A 52 -2.55 13.57 17.64
C ASP A 52 -3.63 12.57 18.07
N THR A 53 -4.74 13.01 18.70
CA THR A 53 -5.79 12.12 19.22
C THR A 53 -6.31 11.14 18.17
N THR A 54 -6.59 11.60 16.96
CA THR A 54 -7.09 10.72 15.88
C THR A 54 -6.03 9.72 15.45
N LEU A 55 -4.77 10.16 15.32
CA LEU A 55 -3.65 9.30 14.96
C LEU A 55 -3.41 8.23 16.03
N LYS A 56 -3.48 8.59 17.32
CA LYS A 56 -3.37 7.65 18.45
C LYS A 56 -4.45 6.58 18.39
N ILE A 57 -5.71 6.97 18.20
CA ILE A 57 -6.84 6.02 18.13
C ILE A 57 -6.63 5.04 16.96
N ILE A 58 -6.29 5.55 15.78
CA ILE A 58 -6.05 4.70 14.61
C ILE A 58 -4.86 3.77 14.85
N PHE A 59 -3.79 4.28 15.46
CA PHE A 59 -2.59 3.52 15.78
C PHE A 59 -2.90 2.39 16.76
N GLN A 60 -3.51 2.67 17.90
CA GLN A 60 -3.86 1.65 18.91
C GLN A 60 -4.82 0.58 18.37
N ASN A 61 -5.70 0.94 17.43
CA ASN A 61 -6.62 -0.02 16.80
C ASN A 61 -5.93 -0.91 15.74
N SER A 62 -4.79 -0.49 15.22
CA SER A 62 -4.15 -1.15 14.05
C SER A 62 -2.83 -1.80 14.38
N PHE A 63 -2.22 -1.41 15.50
CA PHE A 63 -0.93 -1.86 15.93
C PHE A 63 -1.06 -2.46 17.33
N THR A 64 -0.30 -3.52 17.59
CA THR A 64 -0.21 -4.16 18.90
C THR A 64 1.21 -4.02 19.44
N HIS A 65 1.29 -3.73 20.74
CA HIS A 65 2.54 -3.68 21.46
C HIS A 65 2.95 -5.10 21.81
N ASP A 66 4.11 -5.54 21.33
CA ASP A 66 4.65 -6.83 21.73
C ASP A 66 5.69 -6.60 22.83
N GLU A 67 5.22 -6.59 24.08
CA GLU A 67 6.07 -6.40 25.26
C GLU A 67 7.03 -7.58 25.50
N THR A 68 6.72 -8.74 24.93
CA THR A 68 7.32 -10.04 25.31
C THR A 68 8.32 -10.59 24.30
N ASN A 69 8.36 -10.04 23.09
CA ASN A 69 9.11 -10.61 21.99
C ASN A 69 10.51 -10.02 21.87
N THR A 70 11.44 -10.69 22.55
CA THR A 70 12.88 -10.37 22.56
C THR A 70 13.59 -10.49 21.22
N TYR A 71 12.94 -10.98 20.16
CA TYR A 71 13.57 -11.22 18.86
C TYR A 71 13.43 -10.07 17.85
N TYR A 72 12.49 -9.14 18.03
CA TYR A 72 12.15 -8.13 17.03
C TYR A 72 12.10 -6.72 17.63
N GLY A 73 13.12 -5.90 17.30
CA GLY A 73 13.09 -4.45 17.53
C GLY A 73 13.30 -4.01 18.98
N ASN A 74 13.58 -2.72 19.18
CA ASN A 74 13.87 -2.14 20.49
C ASN A 74 12.73 -2.46 21.47
N TYR A 75 13.04 -3.29 22.47
CA TYR A 75 12.17 -3.63 23.59
C TYR A 75 11.62 -2.36 24.22
N CYS A 76 10.40 -2.43 24.74
CA CYS A 76 9.85 -1.29 25.44
C CYS A 76 10.74 -0.92 26.62
N LYS A 77 11.11 0.35 26.74
CA LYS A 77 12.07 0.79 27.78
C LYS A 77 11.52 0.69 29.20
N ALA A 78 10.20 0.58 29.33
CA ALA A 78 9.52 0.44 30.60
C ALA A 78 8.36 -0.57 30.42
N PRO A 79 8.62 -1.89 30.33
CA PRO A 79 7.58 -2.91 30.16
C PRO A 79 6.77 -3.08 31.45
N GLU A 80 5.57 -3.66 31.35
CA GLU A 80 4.77 -3.96 32.54
C GLU A 80 5.52 -5.00 33.41
N PRO A 81 5.46 -4.93 34.76
CA PRO A 81 6.14 -5.91 35.59
C PRO A 81 5.63 -7.34 35.33
N GLU A 82 6.52 -8.26 34.94
CA GLU A 82 6.17 -9.66 34.60
C GLU A 82 5.90 -10.57 35.83
N PHE A 83 5.90 -10.02 37.04
CA PHE A 83 5.77 -10.77 38.29
C PHE A 83 4.63 -10.24 39.16
N GLU A 84 4.04 -11.14 39.95
CA GLU A 84 2.99 -10.76 40.89
C GLU A 84 3.56 -9.94 42.06
N CYS A 85 2.82 -8.90 42.43
CA CYS A 85 3.13 -8.05 43.56
C CYS A 85 2.95 -8.81 44.89
N ASN A 86 3.96 -8.79 45.74
CA ASN A 86 3.99 -9.42 47.05
C ASN A 86 4.74 -8.53 48.07
N PRO A 87 4.63 -8.80 49.38
CA PRO A 87 5.24 -7.94 50.40
C PRO A 87 6.77 -7.80 50.33
N GLN A 88 7.46 -8.71 49.61
CA GLN A 88 8.92 -8.70 49.48
C GLN A 88 9.41 -7.89 48.27
N ASN A 89 8.56 -7.72 47.25
CA ASN A 89 8.90 -7.03 46.00
C ASN A 89 8.03 -5.78 45.71
N GLN A 90 7.16 -5.39 46.66
CA GLN A 90 6.23 -4.25 46.53
C GLN A 90 6.92 -2.97 46.01
N ASP A 91 8.03 -2.57 46.63
CA ASP A 91 8.74 -1.33 46.25
C ASP A 91 9.29 -1.39 44.82
N GLU A 92 9.70 -2.55 44.35
CA GLU A 92 10.21 -2.75 42.98
C GLU A 92 9.05 -2.78 41.99
N TYR A 93 7.98 -3.52 42.31
CA TYR A 93 6.75 -3.55 41.52
C TYR A 93 6.19 -2.14 41.30
N ASP A 94 6.03 -1.36 42.38
CA ASP A 94 5.46 -0.01 42.31
C ASP A 94 6.33 0.94 41.47
N LYS A 95 7.66 0.84 41.58
CA LYS A 95 8.59 1.62 40.75
C LYS A 95 8.46 1.29 39.28
N LEU A 96 8.42 0.00 38.93
CA LEU A 96 8.30 -0.45 37.54
C LEU A 96 6.92 -0.11 36.97
N THR A 97 5.84 -0.28 37.74
CA THR A 97 4.49 0.14 37.35
C THR A 97 4.40 1.65 37.13
N GLN A 98 5.04 2.45 37.98
CA GLN A 98 5.05 3.90 37.80
C GLN A 98 5.84 4.29 36.54
N ALA A 99 7.01 3.68 36.31
CA ALA A 99 7.79 3.88 35.09
C ALA A 99 7.00 3.48 33.82
N TYR A 100 6.23 2.39 33.88
CA TYR A 100 5.33 1.99 32.81
C TYR A 100 4.26 3.05 32.53
N LYS A 101 3.59 3.55 33.58
CA LYS A 101 2.52 4.56 33.44
C LYS A 101 3.01 5.90 32.94
N ASP A 102 4.23 6.29 33.30
CA ASP A 102 4.83 7.55 32.89
C ASP A 102 5.41 7.50 31.46
N CYS A 103 5.61 6.30 30.91
CA CYS A 103 6.11 6.09 29.56
C CYS A 103 4.99 6.32 28.52
N ASN A 104 5.30 7.10 27.47
CA ASN A 104 4.41 7.30 26.34
C ASN A 104 4.65 6.20 25.28
N HIS A 105 4.15 5.01 25.57
CA HIS A 105 4.43 3.76 24.85
C HIS A 105 4.22 3.82 23.35
N GLU A 106 3.19 4.53 22.87
CA GLU A 106 2.92 4.64 21.43
C GLU A 106 4.04 5.36 20.68
N TYR A 107 4.73 6.30 21.35
CA TYR A 107 5.78 7.13 20.74
C TYR A 107 7.17 6.52 20.92
N GLU A 108 7.37 5.78 22.01
CA GLU A 108 8.69 5.32 22.43
C GLU A 108 8.94 3.83 22.16
N CYS A 109 7.91 2.99 22.28
CA CYS A 109 8.04 1.55 22.17
C CYS A 109 7.70 1.05 20.75
N THR A 110 8.14 -0.16 20.42
CA THR A 110 7.95 -0.75 19.09
C THR A 110 6.61 -1.48 19.02
N TRP A 111 5.81 -1.15 18.00
CA TRP A 111 4.51 -1.76 17.75
C TRP A 111 4.45 -2.43 16.39
N PHE A 112 3.67 -3.50 16.29
CA PHE A 112 3.53 -4.32 15.09
C PHE A 112 2.12 -4.22 14.55
N LEU A 113 1.97 -4.24 13.23
CA LEU A 113 0.63 -4.32 12.61
C LEU A 113 -0.10 -5.56 13.09
N THR A 114 -1.37 -5.39 13.47
CA THR A 114 -2.25 -6.52 13.76
C THR A 114 -2.57 -7.31 12.48
N PRO A 115 -2.87 -8.61 12.58
CA PRO A 115 -3.32 -9.40 11.43
C PRO A 115 -4.53 -8.79 10.72
N GLU A 116 -5.46 -8.22 11.47
CA GLU A 116 -6.65 -7.53 10.96
C GLU A 116 -6.27 -6.28 10.16
N ALA A 117 -5.36 -5.46 10.69
CA ALA A 117 -4.88 -4.26 10.02
C ALA A 117 -4.11 -4.61 8.73
N LEU A 118 -3.32 -5.68 8.73
CA LEU A 118 -2.67 -6.19 7.53
C LEU A 118 -3.68 -6.64 6.47
N MET A 119 -4.76 -7.32 6.88
CA MET A 119 -5.83 -7.71 5.97
C MET A 119 -6.58 -6.48 5.41
N ASN A 120 -6.80 -5.46 6.25
CA ASN A 120 -7.39 -4.20 5.81
C ASN A 120 -6.51 -3.50 4.77
N LEU A 121 -5.18 -3.48 4.97
CA LEU A 121 -4.23 -2.94 3.99
C LEU A 121 -4.37 -3.64 2.63
N LEU A 122 -4.44 -4.98 2.62
CA LEU A 122 -4.61 -5.76 1.39
C LEU A 122 -5.92 -5.41 0.68
N ARG A 123 -7.02 -5.35 1.44
CA ARG A 123 -8.36 -5.00 0.91
C ARG A 123 -8.40 -3.58 0.36
N LEU A 124 -7.77 -2.62 1.03
CA LEU A 124 -7.71 -1.23 0.57
C LEU A 124 -6.90 -1.11 -0.72
N LYS A 125 -5.77 -1.81 -0.82
CA LYS A 125 -4.96 -1.86 -2.05
C LYS A 125 -5.71 -2.50 -3.21
N GLU A 126 -6.46 -3.58 -2.94
CA GLU A 126 -7.30 -4.22 -3.94
C GLU A 126 -8.46 -3.31 -4.38
N ALA A 127 -9.13 -2.64 -3.45
CA ALA A 127 -10.17 -1.67 -3.75
C ALA A 127 -9.65 -0.49 -4.58
N GLU A 128 -8.45 0.01 -4.30
CA GLU A 128 -7.81 1.06 -5.10
C GLU A 128 -7.48 0.57 -6.51
N LYS A 129 -6.95 -0.66 -6.65
CA LYS A 129 -6.71 -1.30 -7.95
C LYS A 129 -8.01 -1.40 -8.74
N ASN A 130 -9.07 -1.92 -8.12
CA ASN A 130 -10.38 -2.07 -8.75
C ASN A 130 -10.99 -0.73 -9.16
N ARG A 131 -10.83 0.31 -8.34
CA ARG A 131 -11.27 1.67 -8.66
C ARG A 131 -10.51 2.27 -9.84
N LYS A 132 -9.19 2.07 -9.94
CA LYS A 132 -8.37 2.51 -11.09
C LYS A 132 -8.79 1.78 -12.36
N THR A 133 -8.92 0.46 -12.31
CA THR A 133 -9.39 -0.35 -13.44
C THR A 133 -10.78 0.07 -13.90
N SER A 134 -11.73 0.24 -12.97
CA SER A 134 -13.10 0.68 -13.29
C SER A 134 -13.13 2.05 -13.98
N ARG A 135 -12.33 3.03 -13.52
CA ARG A 135 -12.21 4.33 -14.18
C ARG A 135 -11.64 4.21 -15.59
N ASN A 136 -10.61 3.38 -15.78
CA ASN A 136 -10.02 3.14 -17.09
C ASN A 136 -11.04 2.50 -18.03
N THR A 137 -11.73 1.44 -17.60
CA THR A 137 -12.80 0.79 -18.37
C THR A 137 -13.89 1.79 -18.75
N ARG A 138 -14.33 2.63 -17.81
CA ARG A 138 -15.35 3.65 -18.08
C ARG A 138 -14.88 4.65 -19.14
N ASN A 139 -13.64 5.11 -19.08
CA ASN A 139 -13.08 6.03 -20.06
C ASN A 139 -13.00 5.37 -21.45
N ILE A 140 -12.60 4.10 -21.52
CA ILE A 140 -12.58 3.32 -22.77
C ILE A 140 -14.00 3.16 -23.33
N SER A 141 -14.98 2.85 -22.49
CA SER A 141 -16.39 2.75 -22.90
C SER A 141 -16.94 4.08 -23.43
N TYR A 142 -16.60 5.21 -22.81
CA TYR A 142 -17.03 6.52 -23.32
C TYR A 142 -16.36 6.86 -24.65
N ALA A 143 -15.07 6.53 -24.82
CA ALA A 143 -14.38 6.70 -26.08
C ALA A 143 -15.01 5.85 -27.20
N SER A 144 -15.32 4.57 -26.92
CA SER A 144 -15.94 3.69 -27.92
C SER A 144 -17.36 4.12 -28.30
N LEU A 145 -18.16 4.59 -27.34
CA LEU A 145 -19.48 5.18 -27.62
C LEU A 145 -19.36 6.44 -28.48
N GLY A 146 -18.37 7.29 -28.22
CA GLY A 146 -18.08 8.46 -29.05
C GLY A 146 -17.78 8.08 -30.49
N VAL A 147 -16.88 7.11 -30.70
CA VAL A 147 -16.53 6.60 -32.04
C VAL A 147 -17.75 6.01 -32.75
N ALA A 148 -18.55 5.19 -32.06
CA ALA A 148 -19.77 4.61 -32.64
C ALA A 148 -20.79 5.70 -33.04
N GLY A 149 -20.94 6.74 -32.20
CA GLY A 149 -21.77 7.90 -32.51
C GLY A 149 -21.30 8.67 -33.75
N CYS A 150 -19.98 8.88 -33.89
CA CYS A 150 -19.40 9.51 -35.07
C CYS A 150 -19.64 8.68 -36.35
N ILE A 151 -19.51 7.35 -36.27
CA ILE A 151 -19.78 6.45 -37.41
C ILE A 151 -21.26 6.51 -37.81
N LEU A 152 -22.18 6.50 -36.84
CA LEU A 152 -23.62 6.63 -37.10
C LEU A 152 -23.96 7.97 -37.75
N LEU A 153 -23.39 9.08 -37.25
CA LEU A 153 -23.57 10.40 -37.85
C LEU A 153 -23.02 10.47 -39.28
N ALA A 154 -21.85 9.88 -39.54
CA ALA A 154 -21.27 9.82 -40.88
C ALA A 154 -22.18 9.04 -41.85
N ASN A 155 -22.72 7.90 -41.40
CA ASN A 155 -23.67 7.10 -42.18
C ASN A 155 -24.99 7.85 -42.43
N LEU A 156 -25.53 8.55 -41.42
CA LEU A 156 -26.76 9.34 -41.55
C LEU A 156 -26.58 10.49 -42.55
N LEU A 157 -25.46 11.21 -42.46
CA LEU A 157 -25.10 12.27 -43.41
C LEU A 157 -24.97 11.73 -44.84
N SER A 158 -24.39 10.53 -45.02
CA SER A 158 -24.28 9.90 -46.34
C SER A 158 -25.62 9.48 -46.95
N MET A 159 -26.65 9.22 -46.13
CA MET A 159 -28.01 8.92 -46.61
C MET A 159 -28.77 10.19 -47.01
N ILE A 160 -28.62 11.27 -46.24
CA ILE A 160 -29.33 12.55 -46.47
C ILE A 160 -28.74 13.31 -47.66
N PHE A 161 -27.42 13.18 -47.90
CA PHE A 161 -26.74 13.76 -49.05
C PHE A 161 -26.31 12.67 -50.04
N PRO A 162 -27.23 12.20 -50.92
CA PRO A 162 -26.86 11.23 -51.94
C PRO A 162 -25.76 11.79 -52.84
N LYS A 163 -24.86 10.89 -53.26
CA LYS A 163 -23.58 11.11 -53.98
C LYS A 163 -23.58 12.10 -55.16
N SER A 164 -24.73 12.60 -55.63
CA SER A 164 -24.86 13.48 -56.80
C SER A 164 -24.74 14.98 -56.49
N VAL A 165 -24.79 15.42 -55.22
CA VAL A 165 -24.64 16.86 -54.85
C VAL A 165 -23.21 17.19 -54.39
N VAL A 166 -22.38 16.20 -54.11
CA VAL A 166 -21.09 16.44 -53.45
C VAL A 166 -19.95 16.53 -54.45
N LYS A 167 -19.77 17.73 -55.02
CA LYS A 167 -18.62 18.06 -55.87
C LYS A 167 -17.31 18.07 -55.06
N ASP A 168 -16.58 16.97 -55.21
CA ASP A 168 -15.12 16.77 -55.44
C ASP A 168 -14.02 17.33 -54.51
N GLU A 169 -14.26 18.19 -53.52
CA GLU A 169 -13.17 18.61 -52.59
C GLU A 169 -13.46 18.29 -51.12
N ASN A 170 -14.68 18.53 -50.66
CA ASN A 170 -15.03 18.31 -49.25
C ASN A 170 -15.04 16.82 -48.86
N VAL A 171 -15.43 15.91 -49.76
CA VAL A 171 -15.42 14.46 -49.49
C VAL A 171 -14.01 13.89 -49.45
N LYS A 172 -13.09 14.36 -50.31
CA LYS A 172 -11.67 13.97 -50.22
C LYS A 172 -11.07 14.42 -48.89
N SER A 173 -11.42 15.62 -48.42
CA SER A 173 -10.95 16.13 -47.12
C SER A 173 -11.48 15.26 -45.97
N ILE A 174 -12.76 14.89 -45.99
CA ILE A 174 -13.40 14.03 -44.98
C ILE A 174 -12.82 12.61 -45.04
N GLN A 175 -12.60 12.06 -46.23
CA GLN A 175 -12.01 10.73 -46.40
C GLN A 175 -10.56 10.68 -45.93
N SER A 176 -9.79 11.76 -46.14
CA SER A 176 -8.45 11.92 -45.56
C SER A 176 -8.46 12.05 -44.03
N ALA A 177 -9.48 12.73 -43.49
CA ALA A 177 -9.66 12.86 -42.04
C ALA A 177 -10.05 11.52 -41.42
N ILE A 178 -10.92 10.75 -42.07
CA ILE A 178 -11.28 9.38 -41.66
C ILE A 178 -10.05 8.47 -41.68
N LEU A 179 -9.24 8.50 -42.74
CA LEU A 179 -7.98 7.73 -42.80
C LEU A 179 -6.99 8.11 -41.70
N LYS A 180 -6.88 9.40 -41.37
CA LYS A 180 -6.03 9.87 -40.26
C LYS A 180 -6.55 9.37 -38.91
N ILE A 181 -7.87 9.41 -38.70
CA ILE A 181 -8.51 8.87 -37.49
C ILE A 181 -8.27 7.37 -37.39
N ASP A 182 -8.39 6.64 -38.50
CA ASP A 182 -8.19 5.19 -38.54
C ASP A 182 -6.74 4.82 -38.20
N THR A 183 -5.75 5.54 -38.74
CA THR A 183 -4.35 5.38 -38.34
C THR A 183 -4.10 5.71 -36.87
N ALA A 184 -4.71 6.77 -36.35
CA ALA A 184 -4.56 7.16 -34.95
C ALA A 184 -5.19 6.14 -33.99
N ILE A 185 -6.35 5.57 -34.34
CA ILE A 185 -7.00 4.48 -33.59
C ILE A 185 -6.12 3.23 -33.60
N ASN A 186 -5.52 2.91 -34.74
CA ASN A 186 -4.68 1.72 -34.87
C ASN A 186 -3.37 1.87 -34.06
N ASP A 187 -2.77 3.06 -34.06
CA ASP A 187 -1.58 3.35 -33.26
C ASP A 187 -1.90 3.44 -31.75
N GLN A 188 -3.06 3.98 -31.36
CA GLN A 188 -3.55 3.88 -29.98
C GLN A 188 -3.82 2.44 -29.54
N SER A 189 -4.35 1.60 -30.44
CA SER A 189 -4.57 0.18 -30.14
C SER A 189 -3.24 -0.55 -29.89
N LYS A 190 -2.19 -0.26 -30.67
CA LYS A 190 -0.83 -0.78 -30.39
C LYS A 190 -0.32 -0.32 -29.01
N LEU A 191 -0.55 0.94 -28.64
CA LEU A 191 -0.21 1.46 -27.31
C LEU A 191 -0.95 0.73 -26.18
N ILE A 192 -2.23 0.38 -26.38
CA ILE A 192 -3.02 -0.43 -25.43
C ILE A 192 -2.43 -1.83 -25.29
N TYR A 193 -2.03 -2.48 -26.39
CA TYR A 193 -1.33 -3.78 -26.33
C TYR A 193 0.01 -3.69 -25.60
N HIS A 194 0.75 -2.60 -25.78
CA HIS A 194 2.00 -2.38 -25.04
C HIS A 194 1.76 -2.14 -23.54
N LEU A 195 0.68 -1.47 -23.15
CA LEU A 195 0.28 -1.32 -21.75
C LEU A 195 -0.08 -2.66 -21.11
N ASP A 196 -0.79 -3.53 -21.82
CA ASP A 196 -1.13 -4.88 -21.36
C ASP A 196 0.14 -5.74 -21.17
N SER A 197 1.16 -5.56 -22.03
CA SER A 197 2.47 -6.19 -21.82
C SER A 197 3.21 -5.66 -20.60
N ILE A 198 3.02 -4.39 -20.22
CA ILE A 198 3.64 -3.80 -19.02
C ILE A 198 2.96 -4.37 -17.76
N ASP A 199 1.64 -4.53 -17.77
CA ASP A 199 0.94 -5.19 -16.65
C ASP A 199 1.31 -6.68 -16.55
N GLN A 200 1.52 -7.39 -17.67
CA GLN A 200 2.10 -8.74 -17.64
C GLN A 200 3.53 -8.77 -17.10
N VAL A 201 4.37 -7.79 -17.42
CA VAL A 201 5.73 -7.68 -16.85
C VAL A 201 5.65 -7.42 -15.35
N LYS A 202 4.71 -6.60 -14.88
CA LYS A 202 4.47 -6.35 -13.46
C LYS A 202 4.01 -7.60 -12.71
N ASP A 203 3.08 -8.37 -13.27
CA ASP A 203 2.62 -9.63 -12.69
C ASP A 203 3.74 -10.69 -12.69
N SER A 204 4.58 -10.70 -13.72
CA SER A 204 5.78 -11.55 -13.79
C SER A 204 6.81 -11.15 -12.72
N ILE A 205 7.02 -9.86 -12.48
CA ILE A 205 7.90 -9.35 -11.41
C ILE A 205 7.34 -9.70 -10.03
N GLN A 206 6.02 -9.59 -9.81
CA GLN A 206 5.39 -10.01 -8.56
C GLN A 206 5.56 -11.51 -8.32
N THR A 207 5.40 -12.32 -9.36
CA THR A 207 5.60 -13.78 -9.28
C THR A 207 7.05 -14.13 -8.99
N LEU A 208 8.02 -13.46 -9.63
CA LEU A 208 9.44 -13.60 -9.33
C LEU A 208 9.77 -13.22 -7.89
N ASN A 209 9.12 -12.19 -7.34
CA ASN A 209 9.33 -11.76 -5.97
C ASN A 209 8.79 -12.80 -4.95
N VAL A 210 7.63 -13.42 -5.26
CA VAL A 210 7.11 -14.56 -4.47
C VAL A 210 8.06 -15.75 -4.51
N ILE A 211 8.56 -16.13 -5.70
CA ILE A 211 9.55 -17.22 -5.84
C ILE A 211 10.83 -16.89 -5.06
N GLY A 212 11.31 -15.65 -5.14
CA GLY A 212 12.48 -15.19 -4.37
C GLY A 212 12.28 -15.32 -2.87
N LYS A 213 11.09 -14.98 -2.36
CA LYS A 213 10.74 -15.15 -0.94
C LYS A 213 10.72 -16.62 -0.53
N THR A 214 10.12 -17.49 -1.33
CA THR A 214 10.09 -18.94 -1.06
C THR A 214 11.50 -19.55 -1.03
N ASN A 215 12.35 -19.17 -1.99
CA ASN A 215 13.75 -19.62 -2.03
C ASN A 215 14.54 -19.14 -0.80
N LEU A 216 14.33 -17.90 -0.36
CA LEU A 216 14.94 -17.37 0.87
C LEU A 216 14.49 -18.15 2.11
N GLU A 217 13.22 -18.53 2.21
CA GLU A 217 12.71 -19.37 3.31
C GLU A 217 13.33 -20.77 3.30
N GLU A 218 13.53 -21.38 2.14
CA GLU A 218 14.23 -22.67 2.01
C GLU A 218 15.71 -22.58 2.38
N ILE A 219 16.40 -21.51 1.97
CA ILE A 219 17.78 -21.23 2.37
C ILE A 219 17.85 -21.08 3.90
N HIS A 220 16.93 -20.32 4.49
CA HIS A 220 16.88 -20.14 5.94
C HIS A 220 16.67 -21.48 6.68
N LYS A 221 15.75 -22.33 6.21
CA LYS A 221 15.56 -23.70 6.74
C LYS A 221 16.83 -24.54 6.63
N SER A 222 17.53 -24.44 5.50
CA SER A 222 18.77 -25.18 5.25
C SER A 222 19.89 -24.72 6.18
N ILE A 223 20.05 -23.40 6.38
CA ILE A 223 21.01 -22.83 7.34
C ILE A 223 20.71 -23.31 8.77
N LYS A 224 19.43 -23.29 9.17
CA LYS A 224 19.02 -23.77 10.50
C LYS A 224 19.36 -25.26 10.69
N SER A 225 19.14 -26.08 9.65
CA SER A 225 19.51 -27.50 9.65
C SER A 225 21.03 -27.70 9.75
N ILE A 226 21.82 -26.94 8.99
CA ILE A 226 23.29 -26.99 9.05
C ILE A 226 23.78 -26.60 10.44
N ASN A 227 23.25 -25.52 11.01
CA ASN A 227 23.65 -25.04 12.33
C ASN A 227 23.36 -26.10 13.41
N TRP A 228 22.22 -26.78 13.32
CA TRP A 228 21.89 -27.89 14.21
C TRP A 228 22.87 -29.07 14.06
N LYS A 229 23.24 -29.44 12.84
CA LYS A 229 24.25 -30.48 12.60
C LYS A 229 25.63 -30.11 13.13
N ILE A 230 26.05 -28.85 12.98
CA ILE A 230 27.31 -28.35 13.54
C ILE A 230 27.28 -28.45 15.07
N LEU A 231 26.16 -28.09 15.70
CA LEU A 231 26.00 -28.23 17.15
C LEU A 231 26.07 -29.70 17.61
N GLN A 232 25.52 -30.63 16.83
CA GLN A 232 25.66 -32.06 17.12
C GLN A 232 27.11 -32.53 17.04
N ILE A 233 27.81 -32.21 15.94
CA ILE A 233 29.23 -32.54 15.76
C ILE A 233 30.08 -31.96 16.91
N LYS A 234 29.82 -30.71 17.30
CA LYS A 234 30.51 -30.08 18.43
C LYS A 234 30.30 -30.86 19.73
N ARG A 235 29.07 -31.29 20.02
CA ARG A 235 28.77 -32.10 21.21
C ARG A 235 29.41 -33.48 21.13
N GLU A 236 29.50 -34.09 19.96
CA GLU A 236 30.17 -35.38 19.78
C GLU A 236 31.68 -35.25 20.07
N ILE A 237 32.32 -34.20 19.56
CA ILE A 237 33.74 -33.90 19.83
C ILE A 237 34.00 -33.57 21.31
N GLU A 238 33.10 -32.84 21.97
CA GLU A 238 33.26 -32.48 23.40
C GLU A 238 32.98 -33.64 24.36
N ASN A 239 32.38 -34.74 23.88
CA ASN A 239 32.07 -35.93 24.69
C ASN A 239 32.98 -37.14 24.38
N GLU A 240 33.99 -36.99 23.51
CA GLU A 240 35.13 -37.90 23.35
C GLU A 240 36.33 -37.46 24.21
#